data_AF-A0A7J3QU02-F1
#
_entry.id   AF-A0A7J3QU02-F1
#
_cell.length_a   1.000
_cell.length_b   1.000
_cell.length_c   1.000
_cell.angle_alpha   90.00
_cell.angle_beta   90.00
_cell.angle_gamma   90.00
#
_symmetry.space_group_name_H-M   'P 1'
#
loop_
_entity.id
_entity.type
_entity.pdbx_description
1 polymer ?
#
loop_
_entity_poly.entity_id
_entity_poly.type
_entity_poly.pdbx_seq_one_letter_code
_entity_poly.pdbx_strand_id
1 'polypeptide(L)'
;MGNSLKNLFRKVKVYLHITKASGIARRYFIMNGFDGAMTIFGIVLGSWMASVTKPEVILLAGFGACLAMGVSGFFGAFMAVKAERERHLKDMEEATKNRVDPIHYEAARFVVVYVALIDGLSPALTATISLAPFISASMKVISISSAYFISVPLSLAVLFLLGKYLGKVAKENGWLYGMVMVVVGALTALIIFLIQLFLGA
;
A
#
# COMPACT_ATOMS: atom_id res chain seq x y z
N MET A 1 6.16 22.80 -21.71
CA MET A 1 5.73 21.66 -20.86
C MET A 1 5.33 22.02 -19.42
N GLY A 2 5.80 23.14 -18.82
CA GLY A 2 5.50 23.46 -17.41
C GLY A 2 4.05 23.88 -17.06
N ASN A 3 3.29 24.44 -18.01
CA ASN A 3 1.92 24.94 -17.73
C ASN A 3 0.86 23.83 -17.65
N SER A 4 1.04 22.72 -18.38
CA SER A 4 0.06 21.62 -18.38
C SER A 4 0.08 20.83 -17.07
N LEU A 5 1.27 20.56 -16.52
CA LEU A 5 1.41 19.90 -15.21
C LEU A 5 0.82 20.73 -14.07
N LYS A 6 1.08 22.05 -14.05
CA LYS A 6 0.48 22.95 -13.03
C LYS A 6 -1.05 22.94 -13.09
N ASN A 7 -1.62 22.93 -14.29
CA ASN A 7 -3.07 22.86 -14.47
C ASN A 7 -3.66 21.52 -14.03
N LEU A 8 -2.99 20.41 -14.30
CA LEU A 8 -3.38 19.08 -13.83
C LEU A 8 -3.36 19.01 -12.30
N PHE A 9 -2.27 19.44 -11.66
CA PHE A 9 -2.15 19.48 -10.20
C PHE A 9 -3.23 20.36 -9.56
N ARG A 10 -3.56 21.50 -10.17
CA ARG A 10 -4.64 22.37 -9.68
C ARG A 10 -6.00 21.66 -9.77
N LYS A 11 -6.30 20.99 -10.88
CA LYS A 11 -7.55 20.21 -11.04
C LYS A 11 -7.65 19.09 -10.01
N VAL A 12 -6.58 18.30 -9.82
CA VAL A 12 -6.56 17.23 -8.80
C VAL A 12 -6.82 17.81 -7.41
N LYS A 13 -6.17 18.91 -7.05
CA LYS A 13 -6.35 19.57 -5.75
C LYS A 13 -7.80 20.05 -5.55
N VAL A 14 -8.41 20.63 -6.58
CA VAL A 14 -9.81 21.10 -6.54
C VAL A 14 -10.76 19.91 -6.36
N TYR A 15 -10.64 18.85 -7.16
CA TYR A 15 -11.52 17.68 -7.05
C TYR A 15 -11.37 16.96 -5.71
N LEU A 16 -10.15 16.81 -5.20
CA LEU A 16 -9.90 16.24 -3.89
C LEU A 16 -10.47 17.11 -2.75
N HIS A 17 -10.45 18.43 -2.92
CA HIS A 17 -11.00 19.35 -1.92
C HIS A 17 -12.53 19.31 -1.89
N ILE A 18 -13.18 19.39 -3.07
CA ILE A 18 -14.64 19.34 -3.23
C ILE A 18 -15.21 18.04 -2.62
N THR A 19 -14.54 16.92 -2.85
CA THR A 19 -14.98 15.60 -2.36
C THR A 19 -14.45 15.25 -0.97
N LYS A 20 -13.59 16.09 -0.38
CA LYS A 20 -12.80 15.82 0.84
C LYS A 20 -12.03 14.48 0.78
N ALA A 21 -11.67 14.03 -0.42
CA ALA A 21 -11.10 12.70 -0.64
C ALA A 21 -9.59 12.59 -0.34
N SER A 22 -8.90 13.70 -0.03
CA SER A 22 -7.48 13.64 0.34
C SER A 22 -7.19 12.74 1.56
N GLY A 23 -8.11 12.70 2.53
CA GLY A 23 -8.01 11.80 3.68
C GLY A 23 -8.19 10.33 3.29
N ILE A 24 -9.13 10.06 2.38
CA ILE A 24 -9.44 8.73 1.88
C ILE A 24 -8.26 8.16 1.10
N ALA A 25 -7.73 8.92 0.12
CA ALA A 25 -6.56 8.53 -0.66
C ALA A 25 -5.36 8.20 0.23
N ARG A 26 -5.12 9.02 1.26
CA ARG A 26 -4.04 8.80 2.22
C ARG A 26 -4.25 7.52 3.05
N ARG A 27 -5.48 7.27 3.50
CA ARG A 27 -5.82 6.07 4.27
C ARG A 27 -5.54 4.81 3.46
N TYR A 28 -6.04 4.75 2.22
CA TYR A 28 -5.81 3.60 1.33
C TYR A 28 -4.33 3.40 1.03
N PHE A 29 -3.58 4.48 0.73
CA PHE A 29 -2.13 4.39 0.53
C PHE A 29 -1.38 3.76 1.71
N ILE A 30 -1.70 4.19 2.95
CA ILE A 30 -1.02 3.68 4.14
C ILE A 30 -1.43 2.23 4.41
N MET A 31 -2.72 1.93 4.35
CA MET A 31 -3.28 0.62 4.66
C MET A 31 -2.73 -0.44 3.71
N ASN A 32 -2.88 -0.22 2.40
CA ASN A 32 -2.47 -1.22 1.41
C ASN A 32 -0.94 -1.18 1.16
N GLY A 33 -0.30 -0.02 1.35
CA GLY A 33 1.17 0.05 1.41
C GLY A 33 1.76 -0.75 2.56
N PHE A 34 1.12 -0.73 3.74
CA PHE A 34 1.50 -1.57 4.88
C PHE A 34 1.30 -3.06 4.55
N ASP A 35 0.16 -3.43 3.95
CA ASP A 35 -0.10 -4.82 3.52
C ASP A 35 0.95 -5.33 2.53
N GLY A 36 1.38 -4.50 1.57
CA GLY A 36 2.48 -4.83 0.66
C GLY A 36 3.80 -5.10 1.39
N ALA A 37 4.18 -4.23 2.33
CA ALA A 37 5.42 -4.39 3.10
C ALA A 37 5.37 -5.63 4.01
N MET A 38 4.27 -5.82 4.74
CA MET A 38 4.06 -6.97 5.63
C MET A 38 4.01 -8.29 4.88
N THR A 39 3.35 -8.33 3.73
CA THR A 39 3.23 -9.55 2.93
C THR A 39 4.59 -9.99 2.40
N ILE A 40 5.39 -9.07 1.86
CA ILE A 40 6.75 -9.41 1.43
C ILE A 40 7.62 -9.81 2.62
N PHE A 41 7.52 -9.10 3.75
CA PHE A 41 8.24 -9.49 4.96
C PHE A 41 7.92 -10.93 5.39
N GLY A 42 6.64 -11.30 5.38
CA GLY A 42 6.20 -12.66 5.67
C GLY A 42 6.72 -13.69 4.67
N ILE A 43 6.68 -13.37 3.36
CA ILE A 43 7.23 -14.24 2.31
C ILE A 43 8.74 -14.45 2.51
N VAL A 44 9.50 -13.39 2.81
CA VAL A 44 10.94 -13.44 3.03
C VAL A 44 11.28 -14.28 4.27
N LEU A 45 10.58 -14.10 5.38
CA LEU A 45 10.80 -14.92 6.57
C LEU A 45 10.43 -16.38 6.33
N GLY A 46 9.27 -16.64 5.73
CA GLY A 46 8.82 -17.99 5.42
C GLY A 46 9.75 -18.70 4.44
N SER A 47 10.26 -18.00 3.42
CA SER A 47 11.20 -18.59 2.47
C SER A 47 12.58 -18.84 3.08
N TRP A 48 13.01 -17.99 4.02
CA TRP A 48 14.23 -18.23 4.79
C TRP A 48 14.10 -19.51 5.62
N MET A 49 13.00 -19.66 6.34
CA MET A 49 12.68 -20.83 7.15
C MET A 49 12.60 -22.12 6.33
N ALA A 50 11.97 -22.05 5.16
CA ALA A 50 11.91 -23.15 4.21
C ALA A 50 13.23 -23.39 3.45
N SER A 51 14.32 -22.71 3.82
CA SER A 51 15.65 -22.84 3.20
C SER A 51 15.64 -22.67 1.68
N VAL A 52 14.81 -21.74 1.17
CA VAL A 52 14.72 -21.46 -0.26
C VAL A 52 16.00 -20.79 -0.74
N THR A 53 16.68 -21.46 -1.68
CA THR A 53 17.99 -21.04 -2.23
C THR A 53 17.91 -20.29 -3.56
N LYS A 54 16.75 -20.30 -4.22
CA LYS A 54 16.55 -19.65 -5.53
C LYS A 54 15.84 -18.30 -5.37
N PRO A 55 16.48 -17.16 -5.66
CA PRO A 55 15.85 -15.84 -5.51
C PRO A 55 14.64 -15.66 -6.44
N GLU A 56 14.62 -16.34 -7.58
CA GLU A 56 13.52 -16.28 -8.55
C GLU A 56 12.19 -16.76 -7.94
N VAL A 57 12.23 -17.74 -7.03
CA VAL A 57 11.03 -18.25 -6.35
C VAL A 57 10.44 -17.17 -5.43
N ILE A 58 11.31 -16.45 -4.72
CA ILE A 58 10.92 -15.38 -3.79
C ILE A 58 10.39 -14.17 -4.57
N LEU A 59 11.03 -13.83 -5.69
CA LEU A 59 10.56 -12.76 -6.57
C LEU A 59 9.21 -13.10 -7.19
N LEU A 60 9.02 -14.33 -7.68
CA LEU A 60 7.74 -14.75 -8.25
C LEU A 60 6.62 -14.75 -7.20
N ALA A 61 6.88 -15.30 -6.01
CA ALA A 61 5.92 -15.28 -4.90
C ALA A 61 5.60 -13.84 -4.47
N GLY A 62 6.62 -12.99 -4.32
CA GLY A 62 6.48 -11.61 -3.87
C GLY A 62 5.74 -10.74 -4.87
N PHE A 63 6.18 -10.71 -6.14
CA PHE A 63 5.49 -9.95 -7.18
C PHE A 63 4.11 -10.52 -7.49
N GLY A 64 3.92 -11.83 -7.45
CA GLY A 64 2.61 -12.47 -7.61
C GLY A 64 1.64 -12.03 -6.53
N ALA A 65 2.06 -12.08 -5.26
CA ALA A 65 1.26 -11.59 -4.14
C ALA A 65 0.94 -10.10 -4.26
N CYS A 66 1.91 -9.28 -4.67
CA CYS A 66 1.71 -7.83 -4.82
C CYS A 66 0.80 -7.47 -5.99
N LEU A 67 0.88 -8.22 -7.09
CA LEU A 67 -0.04 -8.06 -8.21
C LEU A 67 -1.46 -8.42 -7.80
N ALA A 68 -1.63 -9.54 -7.09
CA ALA A 68 -2.93 -9.95 -6.57
C ALA A 68 -3.53 -8.91 -5.60
N MET A 69 -2.74 -8.43 -4.64
CA MET A 69 -3.14 -7.35 -3.72
C MET A 69 -3.42 -6.05 -4.46
N GLY A 70 -2.62 -5.68 -5.46
CA GLY A 70 -2.80 -4.44 -6.21
C GLY A 70 -4.07 -4.44 -7.05
N VAL A 71 -4.37 -5.57 -7.72
CA VAL A 71 -5.63 -5.75 -8.47
C VAL A 71 -6.82 -5.76 -7.51
N SER A 72 -6.72 -6.52 -6.41
CA SER A 72 -7.78 -6.60 -5.40
C SER A 72 -8.06 -5.24 -4.76
N GLY A 73 -7.02 -4.51 -4.37
CA GLY A 73 -7.12 -3.15 -3.83
C GLY A 73 -7.72 -2.17 -4.82
N PHE A 74 -7.22 -2.15 -6.07
CA PHE A 74 -7.77 -1.27 -7.11
C PHE A 74 -9.28 -1.46 -7.28
N PHE A 75 -9.73 -2.69 -7.55
CA PHE A 75 -11.16 -2.92 -7.79
C PHE A 75 -11.99 -2.82 -6.50
N GLY A 76 -11.44 -3.22 -5.35
CA GLY A 76 -12.08 -3.10 -4.05
C GLY A 76 -12.34 -1.64 -3.67
N ALA A 77 -11.30 -0.80 -3.73
CA ALA A 77 -11.41 0.63 -3.48
C ALA A 77 -12.29 1.33 -4.54
N PHE A 78 -12.19 0.93 -5.82
CA PHE A 78 -13.04 1.46 -6.88
C PHE A 78 -14.52 1.22 -6.57
N MET A 79 -14.91 -0.01 -6.25
CA MET A 79 -16.32 -0.33 -5.95
C MET A 79 -16.81 0.35 -4.68
N ALA A 80 -16.01 0.33 -3.60
CA ALA A 80 -16.38 0.93 -2.33
C ALA A 80 -16.57 2.45 -2.45
N VAL A 81 -15.56 3.14 -3.00
CA VAL A 81 -15.62 4.61 -3.16
C VAL A 81 -16.68 5.00 -4.18
N LYS A 82 -16.91 4.22 -5.24
CA LYS A 82 -17.99 4.49 -6.20
C LYS A 82 -19.35 4.43 -5.53
N ALA A 83 -19.63 3.39 -4.75
CA ALA A 83 -20.90 3.24 -4.05
C ALA A 83 -21.16 4.41 -3.08
N GLU A 84 -20.13 4.81 -2.30
CA GLU A 84 -20.23 5.97 -1.40
C GLU A 84 -20.49 7.27 -2.16
N ARG A 85 -19.82 7.50 -3.29
CA ARG A 85 -19.97 8.73 -4.07
C ARG A 85 -21.29 8.82 -4.83
N GLU A 86 -21.75 7.71 -5.39
CA GLU A 86 -23.08 7.65 -6.02
C GLU A 86 -24.19 7.88 -5.00
N ARG A 87 -24.08 7.30 -3.80
CA ARG A 87 -25.04 7.56 -2.72
C ARG A 87 -25.03 9.04 -2.32
N HIS A 88 -23.85 9.62 -2.13
CA HIS A 88 -23.72 11.01 -1.74
C HIS A 88 -24.29 11.97 -2.80
N LEU A 89 -24.10 11.68 -4.10
CA LEU A 89 -24.68 12.49 -5.18
C LEU A 89 -26.22 12.42 -5.17
N LYS A 90 -26.82 11.24 -4.95
CA LYS A 90 -28.28 11.10 -4.84
C LYS A 90 -28.84 11.90 -3.65
N ASP A 91 -28.18 11.83 -2.49
CA ASP A 91 -28.59 12.59 -1.31
C ASP A 91 -28.52 14.12 -1.60
N MET A 92 -27.52 14.58 -2.38
CA MET A 92 -27.42 15.97 -2.82
C MET A 92 -28.50 16.37 -3.82
N GLU A 93 -28.85 15.49 -4.77
CA GLU A 93 -29.92 15.71 -5.75
C GLU A 93 -31.26 15.91 -5.06
N GLU A 94 -31.60 15.04 -4.11
CA GLU A 94 -32.82 15.13 -3.30
C GLU A 94 -32.87 16.44 -2.50
N ALA A 95 -31.79 16.78 -1.79
CA ALA A 95 -31.71 17.99 -0.98
C ALA A 95 -31.78 19.29 -1.81
N THR A 96 -31.27 19.27 -3.04
CA THR A 96 -31.18 20.46 -3.91
C THR A 96 -32.27 20.51 -4.99
N LYS A 97 -33.25 19.58 -4.96
CA LYS A 97 -34.29 19.43 -6.00
C LYS A 97 -33.69 19.34 -7.41
N ASN A 98 -32.71 18.45 -7.60
CA ASN A 98 -31.99 18.20 -8.85
C ASN A 98 -31.20 19.39 -9.40
N ARG A 99 -30.75 20.32 -8.54
CA ARG A 99 -29.89 21.47 -8.92
C ARG A 99 -28.44 21.30 -8.43
N VAL A 100 -27.87 20.11 -8.60
CA VAL A 100 -26.47 19.83 -8.24
C VAL A 100 -25.56 20.35 -9.36
N ASP A 101 -24.49 21.07 -9.00
CA ASP A 101 -23.52 21.57 -9.97
C ASP A 101 -22.78 20.39 -10.66
N PRO A 102 -22.65 20.39 -12.00
CA PRO A 102 -21.91 19.37 -12.77
C PRO A 102 -20.52 19.03 -12.23
N ILE A 103 -19.84 20.00 -11.58
CA ILE A 103 -18.50 19.81 -11.01
C ILE A 103 -18.46 18.69 -9.95
N HIS A 104 -19.57 18.44 -9.24
CA HIS A 104 -19.64 17.38 -8.24
C HIS A 104 -19.61 15.99 -8.88
N TYR A 105 -20.27 15.80 -10.03
CA TYR A 105 -20.24 14.54 -10.77
C TYR A 105 -18.86 14.26 -11.37
N GLU A 106 -18.22 15.30 -11.94
CA GLU A 106 -16.85 15.17 -12.43
C GLU A 106 -15.87 14.81 -11.31
N ALA A 107 -15.95 15.53 -10.19
CA ALA A 107 -15.08 15.29 -9.05
C ALA A 107 -15.29 13.89 -8.46
N ALA A 108 -16.54 13.43 -8.35
CA ALA A 108 -16.86 12.07 -7.88
C ALA A 108 -16.22 10.99 -8.77
N ARG A 109 -16.43 11.06 -10.10
CA ARG A 109 -15.86 10.09 -11.05
C ARG A 109 -14.33 10.08 -11.01
N PHE A 110 -13.71 11.26 -10.96
CA PHE A 110 -12.26 11.36 -10.88
C PHE A 110 -11.71 10.73 -9.61
N VAL A 111 -12.32 11.03 -8.46
CA VAL A 111 -11.84 10.59 -7.14
C VAL A 111 -11.91 9.08 -6.99
N VAL A 112 -12.95 8.43 -7.50
CA VAL A 112 -13.09 6.97 -7.49
C VAL A 112 -11.86 6.32 -8.15
N VAL A 113 -11.52 6.75 -9.36
CA VAL A 113 -10.36 6.20 -10.09
C VAL A 113 -9.05 6.58 -9.41
N TYR A 114 -8.92 7.82 -8.95
CA TYR A 114 -7.71 8.30 -8.28
C TYR A 114 -7.39 7.52 -7.00
N VAL A 115 -8.40 7.30 -6.14
CA VAL A 115 -8.22 6.52 -4.91
C VAL A 115 -7.93 5.06 -5.23
N ALA A 116 -8.63 4.45 -6.19
CA ALA A 116 -8.38 3.09 -6.63
C ALA A 116 -6.94 2.88 -7.14
N LEU A 117 -6.42 3.82 -7.93
CA LEU A 117 -5.03 3.79 -8.39
C LEU A 117 -4.03 3.88 -7.23
N ILE A 118 -4.26 4.79 -6.29
CA ILE A 118 -3.39 4.93 -5.12
C ILE A 118 -3.38 3.65 -4.31
N ASP A 119 -4.57 3.08 -4.10
CA ASP A 119 -4.71 1.85 -3.34
C ASP A 119 -3.96 0.71 -4.04
N GLY A 120 -4.27 0.42 -5.30
CA GLY A 120 -3.67 -0.70 -6.04
C GLY A 120 -2.17 -0.58 -6.32
N LEU A 121 -1.63 0.64 -6.42
CA LEU A 121 -0.18 0.84 -6.64
C LEU A 121 0.62 0.81 -5.34
N SER A 122 0.00 1.11 -4.20
CA SER A 122 0.73 1.24 -2.93
C SER A 122 1.45 -0.05 -2.47
N PRO A 123 0.88 -1.27 -2.59
CA PRO A 123 1.60 -2.49 -2.23
C PRO A 123 2.83 -2.71 -3.10
N ALA A 124 2.72 -2.49 -4.41
CA ALA A 124 3.83 -2.70 -5.33
C ALA A 124 5.02 -1.79 -5.00
N LEU A 125 4.76 -0.54 -4.62
CA LEU A 125 5.80 0.41 -4.23
C LEU A 125 6.56 -0.04 -2.97
N THR A 126 5.84 -0.46 -1.94
CA THR A 126 6.46 -0.86 -0.66
C THR A 126 7.12 -2.23 -0.75
N ALA A 127 6.53 -3.14 -1.52
CA ALA A 127 7.07 -4.46 -1.81
C ALA A 127 8.36 -4.42 -2.62
N THR A 128 8.44 -3.55 -3.63
CA THR A 128 9.62 -3.43 -4.49
C THR A 128 10.86 -3.07 -3.68
N ILE A 129 10.71 -2.20 -2.67
CA ILE A 129 11.80 -1.84 -1.76
C ILE A 129 12.29 -3.10 -1.03
N SER A 130 11.38 -3.89 -0.47
CA SER A 130 11.73 -5.12 0.26
C SER A 130 12.29 -6.23 -0.63
N LEU A 131 11.85 -6.32 -1.89
CA LEU A 131 12.32 -7.31 -2.87
C LEU A 131 13.61 -6.90 -3.59
N ALA A 132 14.03 -5.63 -3.51
CA ALA A 132 15.21 -5.12 -4.21
C ALA A 132 16.49 -5.98 -3.97
N PRO A 133 16.81 -6.45 -2.75
CA PRO A 133 17.96 -7.32 -2.54
C PRO A 133 17.86 -8.65 -3.32
N PHE A 134 16.65 -9.21 -3.46
CA PHE A 134 16.44 -10.45 -4.23
C PHE A 134 16.55 -10.23 -5.73
N ILE A 135 16.17 -9.04 -6.23
CA ILE A 135 16.43 -8.65 -7.62
C ILE A 135 17.94 -8.63 -7.87
N SER A 136 18.71 -8.01 -6.97
CA SER A 136 20.19 -8.01 -7.05
C SER A 136 20.78 -9.42 -6.95
N ALA A 137 20.21 -10.30 -6.14
CA ALA A 137 20.64 -11.70 -6.03
C ALA A 137 20.38 -12.49 -7.33
N SER A 138 19.22 -12.29 -7.98
CA SER A 138 18.92 -12.94 -9.27
C SER A 138 19.86 -12.45 -10.39
N MET A 139 20.29 -11.20 -10.33
CA MET A 139 21.34 -10.66 -11.21
C MET A 139 22.76 -11.13 -10.85
N LYS A 140 22.92 -12.00 -9.84
CA LYS A 140 24.21 -12.51 -9.34
C LYS A 140 25.15 -11.43 -8.80
N VAL A 141 24.61 -10.27 -8.39
CA VAL A 141 25.37 -9.16 -7.80
C VAL A 141 25.71 -9.45 -6.34
N ILE A 142 24.78 -10.09 -5.61
CA ILE A 142 24.94 -10.51 -4.22
C ILE A 142 24.52 -11.96 -4.02
N SER A 143 24.99 -12.60 -2.94
CA SER A 143 24.53 -13.93 -2.55
C SER A 143 23.10 -13.90 -1.98
N ILE A 144 22.39 -15.02 -2.05
CA ILE A 144 21.04 -15.11 -1.48
C ILE A 144 21.02 -14.90 0.03
N SER A 145 22.03 -15.37 0.76
CA SER A 145 22.13 -15.15 2.20
C SER A 145 22.21 -13.66 2.51
N SER A 146 23.03 -12.91 1.76
CA SER A 146 23.10 -11.45 1.90
C SER A 146 21.77 -10.77 1.56
N ALA A 147 21.04 -11.28 0.56
CA ALA A 147 19.72 -10.75 0.21
C ALA A 147 18.71 -10.88 1.37
N TYR A 148 18.68 -12.02 2.06
CA TYR A 148 17.86 -12.18 3.27
C TYR A 148 18.24 -11.18 4.37
N PHE A 149 19.54 -11.10 4.69
CA PHE A 149 20.03 -10.19 5.75
C PHE A 149 19.78 -8.71 5.46
N ILE A 150 19.74 -8.31 4.18
CA ILE A 150 19.44 -6.93 3.79
C ILE A 150 17.93 -6.69 3.73
N SER A 151 17.16 -7.65 3.20
CA SER A 151 15.72 -7.50 2.99
C SER A 151 14.95 -7.37 4.30
N VAL A 152 15.30 -8.15 5.34
CA VAL A 152 14.61 -8.12 6.64
C VAL A 152 14.66 -6.73 7.31
N PRO A 153 15.84 -6.11 7.54
CA PRO A 153 15.91 -4.74 8.05
C PRO A 153 15.24 -3.71 7.14
N LEU A 154 15.32 -3.91 5.82
CA LEU A 154 14.73 -3.00 4.86
C LEU A 154 13.20 -3.01 4.91
N SER A 155 12.58 -4.18 5.03
CA SER A 155 11.14 -4.32 5.27
C SER A 155 10.71 -3.67 6.58
N LEU A 156 11.45 -3.92 7.67
CA LEU A 156 11.17 -3.28 8.97
C LEU A 156 11.32 -1.75 8.89
N ALA A 157 12.29 -1.24 8.13
CA ALA A 157 12.46 0.18 7.89
C ALA A 157 11.28 0.76 7.11
N VAL A 158 10.77 0.06 6.08
CA VAL A 158 9.56 0.48 5.34
C VAL A 158 8.35 0.54 6.28
N LEU A 159 8.14 -0.49 7.10
CA LEU A 159 7.06 -0.51 8.10
C LEU A 159 7.18 0.64 9.10
N PHE A 160 8.40 0.89 9.61
CA PHE A 160 8.69 2.00 10.50
C PHE A 160 8.38 3.35 9.85
N LEU A 161 8.77 3.55 8.59
CA LEU A 161 8.52 4.80 7.85
C LEU A 161 7.03 5.01 7.57
N LEU A 162 6.30 3.96 7.21
CA LEU A 162 4.83 4.00 7.05
C LEU A 162 4.13 4.33 8.37
N GLY A 163 4.56 3.70 9.47
CA GLY A 163 4.06 4.01 10.82
C GLY A 163 4.37 5.46 11.23
N LYS A 164 5.61 5.92 10.99
CA LYS A 164 6.00 7.31 11.27
C LYS A 164 5.17 8.31 10.46
N TYR A 165 4.91 8.00 9.19
CA TYR A 165 4.02 8.80 8.38
C TYR A 165 2.61 8.81 8.97
N LEU A 166 2.05 7.67 9.33
CA LEU A 166 0.72 7.57 9.95
C LEU A 166 0.62 8.39 11.25
N GLY A 167 1.62 8.32 12.13
CA GLY A 167 1.63 9.13 13.36
C GLY A 167 1.66 10.63 13.07
N LYS A 168 2.41 11.08 12.06
CA LYS A 168 2.39 12.48 11.60
C LYS A 168 1.01 12.89 11.07
N VAL A 169 0.31 11.99 10.38
CA VAL A 169 -1.05 12.21 9.88
C VAL A 169 -2.05 12.33 11.03
N ALA A 170 -1.88 11.50 12.07
CA ALA A 170 -2.68 11.53 13.29
C ALA A 170 -2.39 12.76 14.18
N LYS A 171 -1.37 13.57 13.86
CA LYS A 171 -0.83 14.65 14.71
C LYS A 171 -0.32 14.13 16.07
N GLU A 172 0.12 12.89 16.10
CA GLU A 172 0.67 12.19 17.27
C GLU A 172 2.18 12.00 17.13
N ASN A 173 2.80 11.36 18.12
CA ASN A 173 4.22 11.02 18.06
C ASN A 173 4.52 9.98 16.96
N GLY A 174 5.02 10.44 15.81
CA GLY A 174 5.39 9.58 14.69
C GLY A 174 6.42 8.50 15.02
N TRP A 175 7.35 8.76 15.94
CA TRP A 175 8.31 7.73 16.36
C TRP A 175 7.63 6.56 17.06
N LEU A 176 6.62 6.84 17.89
CA LEU A 176 5.86 5.81 18.60
C LEU A 176 5.08 4.94 17.63
N TYR A 177 4.37 5.55 16.66
CA TYR A 177 3.66 4.80 15.62
C TYR A 177 4.60 3.95 14.76
N GLY A 178 5.77 4.49 14.40
CA GLY A 178 6.80 3.72 13.69
C GLY A 178 7.25 2.49 14.48
N MET A 179 7.52 2.65 15.78
CA MET A 179 7.92 1.54 16.65
C MET A 179 6.80 0.52 16.82
N VAL A 180 5.54 0.95 16.97
CA VAL A 180 4.38 0.05 17.00
C VAL A 180 4.35 -0.83 15.74
N MET A 181 4.58 -0.26 14.55
CA MET A 181 4.59 -1.05 13.30
C MET A 181 5.76 -2.05 13.23
N VAL A 182 6.93 -1.71 13.77
CA VAL A 182 8.04 -2.67 13.90
C VAL A 182 7.69 -3.80 14.86
N VAL A 183 7.03 -3.50 15.98
CA VAL A 183 6.54 -4.52 16.93
C VAL A 183 5.53 -5.44 16.25
N VAL A 184 4.60 -4.91 15.45
CA VAL A 184 3.68 -5.73 14.65
C VAL A 184 4.44 -6.65 13.70
N GLY A 185 5.46 -6.15 13.00
CA GLY A 185 6.35 -6.98 12.18
C GLY A 185 7.03 -8.10 12.99
N ALA A 186 7.59 -7.78 14.15
CA ALA A 186 8.22 -8.76 15.04
C ALA A 186 7.21 -9.83 15.54
N LEU A 187 5.97 -9.43 15.87
CA LEU A 187 4.90 -10.36 16.23
C LEU A 187 4.55 -11.27 15.05
N THR A 188 4.48 -10.76 13.83
CA THR A 188 4.26 -11.58 12.64
C THR A 188 5.40 -12.57 12.42
N ALA A 189 6.66 -12.15 12.61
CA ALA A 189 7.81 -13.06 12.55
C ALA A 189 7.70 -14.19 13.58
N LEU A 190 7.30 -13.86 14.81
CA LEU A 190 7.07 -14.83 15.88
C LEU A 190 5.94 -15.82 15.50
N ILE A 191 4.83 -15.33 14.95
CA ILE A 191 3.72 -16.18 14.51
C ILE A 191 4.17 -17.14 13.40
N ILE A 192 4.91 -16.65 12.41
CA ILE A 192 5.44 -17.49 11.32
C ILE A 192 6.39 -18.56 11.89
N PHE A 193 7.23 -18.20 12.87
CA PHE A 193 8.10 -19.15 13.57
C PHE A 193 7.31 -20.24 14.30
N LEU A 194 6.24 -19.88 15.02
CA LEU A 194 5.39 -20.85 15.69
C LEU A 194 4.67 -21.77 14.69
N ILE A 195 4.26 -21.24 13.54
CA ILE A 195 3.66 -22.04 12.46
C ILE A 195 4.68 -23.05 11.93
N GLN A 196 5.93 -22.63 11.68
CA GLN A 196 6.98 -23.55 11.26
C GLN A 196 7.17 -24.70 12.27
N LEU A 197 7.30 -24.36 13.56
CA LEU A 197 7.48 -25.34 14.62
C LEU A 197 6.34 -26.37 14.64
N PHE A 198 5.10 -25.91 14.45
CA PHE A 198 3.92 -26.79 14.40
C PHE A 198 3.90 -27.69 13.15
N LEU A 199 4.38 -27.19 12.00
CA LEU A 199 4.46 -27.97 10.76
C LEU A 199 5.59 -29.00 10.75
N GLY A 200 6.46 -29.02 11.76
CA GLY A 200 7.52 -30.02 11.90
C GLY A 200 8.61 -29.93 10.83
N ALA A 201 8.80 -28.73 10.26
CA ALA A 201 9.80 -28.44 9.23
C ALA A 201 11.01 -27.67 9.78
#